data_AF-A0A2X1S3F9-F1
#
_entry.id   AF-A0A2X1S3F9-F1
#
_cell.length_a   1.000
_cell.length_b   1.000
_cell.length_c   1.000
_cell.angle_alpha   90.00
_cell.angle_beta   90.00
_cell.angle_gamma   90.00
#
_symmetry.space_group_name_H-M   'P 1'
#
loop_
_entity.id
_entity.type
_entity.pdbx_description
1 polymer ?
#
loop_
_entity_poly.entity_id
_entity_poly.type
_entity_poly.pdbx_seq_one_letter_code
_entity_poly.pdbx_strand_id
1 'polypeptide(L)' 'MSRFILGNCIDVMRGFPDRAVDLIVTDPPYLVGFKDRQGRQIAGDVTDEWLQPATLEMYRVLKKTH' A
#
# COMPACT_ATOMS: atom_id res chain seq x y z
N MET A 1 -19.85 8.96 2.15
CA MET A 1 -18.97 9.74 1.25
C MET A 1 -17.71 8.93 0.99
N SER A 2 -17.25 8.88 -0.26
CA SER A 2 -15.94 8.32 -0.62
C SER A 2 -14.87 9.43 -0.63
N ARG A 3 -13.60 9.05 -0.40
CA ARG A 3 -12.44 9.94 -0.48
C ARG A 3 -11.35 9.28 -1.33
N PHE A 4 -10.68 10.07 -2.16
CA PHE A 4 -9.46 9.67 -2.86
C PHE A 4 -8.29 10.48 -2.29
N ILE A 5 -7.18 9.82 -1.97
CA ILE A 5 -6.02 10.44 -1.33
C ILE A 5 -4.79 10.15 -2.19
N LEU A 6 -4.10 11.21 -2.63
CA LEU A 6 -2.83 11.11 -3.35
C LEU A 6 -1.68 11.21 -2.36
N GLY A 7 -0.85 10.16 -2.26
CA GLY A 7 0.33 10.16 -1.40
C GLY A 7 0.97 8.78 -1.29
N ASN A 8 2.10 8.71 -0.57
CA ASN A 8 2.70 7.43 -0.18
C ASN A 8 1.74 6.71 0.77
N CYS A 9 1.37 5.47 0.45
CA CYS A 9 0.38 4.72 1.23
C CYS A 9 0.81 4.51 2.68
N ILE A 10 2.11 4.39 2.97
CA ILE A 10 2.64 4.23 4.32
C ILE A 10 2.35 5.50 5.14
N ASP A 11 2.68 6.68 4.60
CA ASP A 11 2.48 7.95 5.29
C ASP A 11 1.00 8.31 5.43
N VAL A 12 0.19 7.97 4.42
CA VAL A 12 -1.26 8.16 4.48
C VAL A 12 -1.88 7.26 5.56
N MET A 13 -1.53 5.96 5.59
CA MET A 13 -2.08 5.03 6.58
C MET A 13 -1.65 5.39 8.00
N ARG A 14 -0.43 5.91 8.23
CA ARG A 14 0.01 6.42 9.55
C ARG A 14 -0.92 7.47 10.15
N GLY A 15 -1.64 8.23 9.31
CA GLY A 15 -2.63 9.20 9.76
C GLY A 15 -3.98 8.59 10.15
N PHE A 16 -4.22 7.31 9.87
CA PHE A 16 -5.47 6.63 10.21
C PHE A 16 -5.43 6.08 11.65
N PRO A 17 -6.56 6.10 12.38
CA PRO A 17 -6.66 5.42 13.67
C PRO A 17 -6.42 3.92 13.54
N ASP A 18 -5.96 3.30 14.63
CA ASP A 18 -5.87 1.84 14.74
C ASP A 18 -7.26 1.21 14.54
N ARG A 19 -7.30 0.05 13.87
CA ARG A 19 -8.53 -0.74 13.69
C ARG A 19 -9.70 0.07 13.09
N ALA A 20 -9.40 0.95 12.13
CA ALA A 20 -10.40 1.78 11.46
C ALA A 20 -10.95 1.17 10.15
N VAL A 21 -10.25 0.19 9.58
CA VAL A 21 -10.56 -0.38 8.25
C VAL A 21 -11.14 -1.79 8.39
N ASP A 22 -12.27 -2.04 7.72
CA ASP A 22 -12.96 -3.34 7.72
C ASP A 22 -12.39 -4.32 6.69
N LEU A 23 -11.96 -3.82 5.53
CA LEU A 23 -11.39 -4.61 4.43
C LEU A 23 -10.31 -3.81 3.71
N ILE A 24 -9.19 -4.46 3.40
CA ILE A 24 -8.14 -3.92 2.54
C ILE A 24 -8.11 -4.76 1.26
N VAL A 25 -8.29 -4.10 0.12
CA VAL A 25 -8.07 -4.68 -1.21
C VAL A 25 -6.93 -3.89 -1.83
N THR A 26 -5.86 -4.58 -2.23
CA THR A 26 -4.65 -3.95 -2.74
C THR A 26 -4.13 -4.70 -3.97
N ASP A 27 -3.56 -3.95 -4.90
CA ASP A 27 -2.86 -4.42 -6.10
C ASP A 27 -1.48 -3.72 -6.11
N PRO A 28 -0.54 -4.17 -5.26
CA PRO A 28 0.73 -3.48 -5.09
C PRO A 28 1.71 -3.79 -6.25
N PRO A 29 2.83 -3.05 -6.39
CA PRO A 29 3.94 -3.48 -7.24
C PRO A 29 4.37 -4.92 -6.90
N TYR A 30 4.64 -5.74 -7.91
CA TYR A 30 4.89 -7.17 -7.77
C TYR A 30 6.37 -7.54 -7.71
N LEU A 31 7.26 -6.55 -7.70
CA LEU A 31 8.72 -6.73 -7.60
C LEU A 31 9.29 -7.49 -8.81
N VAL A 32 8.64 -7.37 -9.96
CA VAL A 32 9.03 -8.07 -11.20
C VAL A 32 9.90 -7.22 -12.12
N GLY A 33 10.19 -5.98 -11.72
CA GLY A 33 10.94 -5.02 -12.53
C GLY A 33 10.23 -4.73 -13.85
N PHE A 34 8.90 -4.57 -13.82
CA PHE A 34 8.09 -4.37 -15.02
C PHE A 34 8.63 -3.20 -15.83
N LYS A 35 8.84 -3.47 -17.11
CA LYS A 35 9.26 -2.48 -18.09
C LYS A 35 8.48 -2.68 -19.38
N ASP A 36 7.78 -1.65 -19.81
CA ASP A 36 7.06 -1.71 -21.07
C ASP A 36 8.00 -1.48 -22.28
N ARG A 37 7.45 -1.59 -23.50
CA ARG A 37 8.21 -1.39 -24.75
C ARG A 37 8.78 0.01 -24.92
N GLN A 38 8.24 1.01 -24.21
CA GLN A 38 8.71 2.39 -24.22
C GLN A 38 9.71 2.67 -23.09
N GLY A 39 10.00 1.67 -22.26
CA GLY A 39 10.95 1.76 -21.15
C GLY A 39 10.37 2.35 -19.86
N ARG A 40 9.05 2.52 -19.76
CA ARG A 40 8.39 2.96 -18.51
C ARG A 40 8.46 1.84 -17.48
N GLN A 41 8.69 2.23 -16.23
CA GLN A 41 8.81 1.33 -15.08
C GLN A 41 7.79 1.71 -14.00
N ILE A 42 7.48 0.75 -13.13
CA ILE A 42 6.60 0.95 -11.97
C ILE A 42 7.46 1.32 -10.76
N ALA A 43 7.08 2.38 -10.05
CA ALA A 43 7.77 2.78 -8.82
C ALA A 43 7.63 1.71 -7.73
N GLY A 44 8.72 1.38 -7.05
CA GLY A 44 8.73 0.32 -6.03
C GLY A 44 8.64 -1.10 -6.59
N ASP A 45 8.79 -1.31 -7.90
CA ASP A 45 8.64 -2.65 -8.51
C ASP A 45 9.97 -3.39 -8.69
N VAL A 46 11.06 -2.87 -8.15
CA VAL A 46 12.39 -3.50 -8.22
C VAL A 46 12.88 -3.89 -6.84
N THR A 47 12.63 -3.06 -5.84
CA THR A 47 13.13 -3.24 -4.49
C THR A 47 11.96 -3.32 -3.49
N ASP A 48 12.13 -4.13 -2.44
CA ASP A 48 11.06 -4.56 -1.55
C ASP A 48 10.98 -3.76 -0.24
N GLU A 49 11.75 -2.68 -0.08
CA GLU A 49 11.86 -1.96 1.20
C GLU A 49 10.54 -1.31 1.63
N TRP A 50 9.61 -1.09 0.70
CA TRP A 50 8.27 -0.57 1.01
C TRP A 50 7.30 -1.65 1.51
N LEU A 51 7.55 -2.93 1.23
CA LEU A 51 6.59 -4.01 1.44
C LEU A 51 6.32 -4.25 2.93
N GLN A 52 7.37 -4.39 3.73
CA GLN A 52 7.24 -4.57 5.17
C GLN A 52 6.56 -3.38 5.87
N PRO A 53 6.98 -2.11 5.69
CA PRO A 53 6.30 -0.99 6.35
C PRO A 53 4.85 -0.82 5.90
N ALA A 54 4.53 -1.07 4.62
CA ALA A 54 3.15 -1.01 4.14
C ALA A 54 2.27 -2.10 4.79
N THR A 55 2.76 -3.33 4.87
CA THR A 55 2.02 -4.46 5.49
C THR A 55 1.82 -4.29 6.99
N LEU A 56 2.78 -3.68 7.69
CA LEU A 56 2.62 -3.34 9.11
C LEU A 56 1.52 -2.28 9.34
N GLU A 57 1.48 -1.23 8.53
CA GLU A 57 0.41 -0.22 8.61
C GLU A 57 -0.95 -0.81 8.23
N MET A 58 -1.02 -1.63 7.17
CA MET A 58 -2.23 -2.36 6.79
C MET A 58 -2.75 -3.20 7.96
N TYR A 59 -1.87 -3.95 8.63
CA TYR A 59 -2.25 -4.75 9.80
C TYR A 59 -2.75 -3.89 10.97
N ARG A 60 -2.09 -2.77 11.26
CA ARG A 60 -2.47 -1.86 12.36
C ARG A 60 -3.87 -1.26 12.15
N VAL A 61 -4.17 -0.82 10.93
CA VAL A 61 -5.46 -0.17 10.62
C VAL A 61 -6.59 -1.17 10.45
N LEU A 62 -6.32 -2.45 10.19
CA LEU A 62 -7.34 -3.48 10.03
C LEU A 62 -8.02 -3.80 11.38
N LYS A 63 -9.34 -3.87 11.38
CA LYS A 63 -10.11 -4.33 12.55
C LYS A 63 -9.78 -5.78 12.87
N LYS A 64 -9.69 -6.10 14.16
CA LYS A 64 -9.62 -7.50 14.61
C LYS A 64 -10.99 -8.13 14.39
N THR A 65 -11.02 -9.30 13.77
CA THR A 65 -12.21 -10.15 13.79
C THR A 65 -12.45 -10.60 15.24
N HIS A 66 -13.70 -10.43 15.70
CA HIS A 66 -14.19 -11.05 16.93
C HIS A 66 -14.48 -12.54 16.70
#